data_AF-A0A9X3F7F5-F1
#
_entry.id   AF-A0A9X3F7F5-F1
#
_cell.length_a   1.000
_cell.length_b   1.000
_cell.length_c   1.000
_cell.angle_alpha   90.00
_cell.angle_beta   90.00
_cell.angle_gamma   90.00
#
_symmetry.space_group_name_H-M   'P 1'
#
loop_
_entity.id
_entity.type
_entity.pdbx_description
1 polymer ?
#
loop_
_entity_poly.entity_id
_entity_poly.type
_entity_poly.pdbx_seq_one_letter_code
_entity_poly.pdbx_strand_id
1 'polypeptide(L)'
;MGANRREPAPRLGLADEFAKVAAEEASELRLPADEPAAPSSWTAGPLQRLPAAASSLQRAMQQVADESAAADPWTISLQARAEPDSERAIALLRAGLEQFPGDRTLSLDLVERLTEPPTKQSVRSALATIDALLAADPRDKLTLAHHVLLLAWTDEFSAAGDALQRLRDLVFGTEASASEIAGLAFLAGLLLRLQGRDDSHALAPFQVHTHGLSPIVGLPFGLIFDLTSRLDPDSRRLYLHLGQRLAGSLTADELVRREPRLAELPPFDPATFEVGVS
;
A
#
# COMPACT_ATOMS: atom_id res chain seq x y z
N MET A 1 3.25 12.35 50.47
CA MET A 1 3.04 10.89 50.46
C MET A 1 1.65 10.62 49.90
N GLY A 2 1.39 9.89 48.83
CA GLY A 2 2.24 9.21 47.86
C GLY A 2 1.53 9.19 46.50
N ALA A 3 2.30 9.30 45.43
CA ALA A 3 1.82 9.27 44.06
C ALA A 3 1.45 7.85 43.66
N ASN A 4 0.21 7.63 43.21
CA ASN A 4 -0.22 6.37 42.61
C ASN A 4 0.14 6.41 41.12
N ARG A 5 1.34 5.89 40.78
CA ARG A 5 1.75 5.64 39.39
C ARG A 5 0.89 4.48 38.85
N ARG A 6 0.04 4.76 37.86
CA ARG A 6 -0.50 3.71 36.99
C ARG A 6 0.55 3.44 35.91
N GLU A 7 1.12 2.25 35.93
CA GLU A 7 1.95 1.72 34.85
C GLU A 7 1.08 1.55 33.57
N PRO A 8 1.56 1.96 32.39
CA PRO A 8 0.91 1.58 31.14
C PRO A 8 1.21 0.10 30.83
N ALA A 9 0.15 -0.64 30.52
CA ALA A 9 0.20 -2.03 30.07
C ALA A 9 1.11 -2.19 28.83
N PRO A 10 1.83 -3.32 28.69
CA PRO A 10 2.69 -3.56 27.54
C PRO A 10 1.85 -3.69 26.27
N ARG A 11 2.08 -2.78 25.31
CA ARG A 11 1.62 -2.91 23.93
C ARG A 11 2.53 -3.91 23.22
N LEU A 12 2.20 -5.20 23.32
CA LEU A 12 2.79 -6.23 22.46
C LEU A 12 2.13 -6.12 21.08
N GLY A 13 2.98 -6.02 20.06
CA GLY A 13 2.61 -5.58 18.73
C GLY A 13 1.96 -6.67 17.91
N LEU A 14 1.16 -6.25 16.92
CA LEU A 14 0.59 -7.11 15.88
C LEU A 14 1.64 -8.00 15.19
N ALA A 15 2.91 -7.59 15.16
CA ALA A 15 4.04 -8.40 14.67
C ALA A 15 4.27 -9.70 15.47
N ASP A 16 3.97 -9.72 16.77
CA ASP A 16 4.15 -10.91 17.62
C ASP A 16 3.04 -11.95 17.40
N GLU A 17 1.83 -11.54 17.00
CA GLU A 17 0.76 -12.49 16.66
C GLU A 17 1.02 -13.21 15.32
N PHE A 18 1.57 -12.52 14.32
CA PHE A 18 1.96 -13.15 13.05
C PHE A 18 3.10 -14.17 13.22
N ALA A 19 4.08 -13.87 14.08
CA ALA A 19 5.17 -14.81 14.40
C ALA A 19 4.66 -16.07 15.12
N LYS A 20 3.60 -15.95 15.92
CA LYS A 20 3.03 -17.06 16.70
C LYS A 20 2.22 -18.02 15.84
N VAL A 21 1.42 -17.50 14.90
CA VAL A 21 0.66 -18.30 13.94
C VAL A 21 1.60 -19.05 12.99
N ALA A 22 2.66 -18.39 12.51
CA ALA A 22 3.67 -19.04 11.66
C ALA A 22 4.47 -20.13 12.40
N ALA A 23 4.65 -20.01 13.72
CA ALA A 23 5.36 -21.01 14.53
C ALA A 23 4.49 -22.23 14.90
N GLU A 24 3.18 -22.03 15.08
CA GLU A 24 2.22 -23.13 15.31
C GLU A 24 2.02 -23.97 14.05
N GLU A 25 1.94 -23.35 12.86
CA GLU A 25 1.80 -24.06 11.57
C GLU A 25 3.06 -24.86 11.16
N ALA A 26 4.26 -24.40 11.56
CA ALA A 26 5.50 -25.12 11.29
C ALA A 26 5.66 -26.40 12.14
N SER A 27 4.92 -26.53 13.24
CA SER A 27 4.99 -27.69 14.13
C SER A 27 4.16 -28.89 13.65
N GLU A 28 3.20 -28.70 12.74
CA GLU A 28 2.28 -29.75 12.28
C GLU A 28 2.81 -30.58 11.09
N LEU A 29 3.90 -30.16 10.45
CA LEU A 29 4.46 -30.80 9.25
C LEU A 29 5.67 -31.72 9.53
N ARG A 30 5.59 -32.58 10.55
CA ARG A 30 6.61 -33.65 10.76
C ARG A 30 6.18 -34.95 10.08
N LEU A 31 6.77 -35.23 8.91
CA LEU A 31 6.84 -36.57 8.32
C LEU A 31 8.20 -37.24 8.64
N PRO A 32 8.24 -38.59 8.77
CA PRO A 32 9.36 -39.30 9.38
C PRO A 32 10.53 -39.50 8.41
N ALA A 33 11.72 -39.63 9.01
CA ALA A 33 13.01 -39.82 8.38
C ALA A 33 13.22 -41.27 7.91
N ASP A 34 13.65 -41.45 6.65
CA ASP A 34 14.49 -42.56 6.19
C ASP A 34 15.06 -42.28 4.77
N GLU A 35 16.38 -41.99 4.73
CA GLU A 35 17.45 -42.07 3.68
C GLU A 35 17.20 -41.76 2.16
N PRO A 36 18.26 -41.50 1.33
CA PRO A 36 19.70 -41.36 1.59
C PRO A 36 20.28 -39.99 1.18
N ALA A 37 21.52 -39.73 1.61
CA ALA A 37 22.27 -38.49 1.39
C ALA A 37 22.42 -38.09 -0.09
N ALA A 38 21.87 -36.93 -0.44
CA ALA A 38 22.12 -36.27 -1.72
C ALA A 38 23.42 -35.44 -1.67
N PRO A 39 24.17 -35.36 -2.78
CA PRO A 39 25.47 -34.71 -2.84
C PRO A 39 25.40 -33.22 -2.50
N SER A 40 26.31 -32.81 -1.61
CA SER A 40 26.52 -31.46 -1.11
C SER A 40 26.90 -30.46 -2.21
N SER A 41 25.90 -29.90 -2.91
CA SER A 41 26.13 -28.76 -3.81
C SER A 41 24.92 -27.88 -4.14
N TRP A 42 23.83 -27.90 -3.35
CA TRP A 42 22.60 -27.13 -3.66
C TRP A 42 22.01 -26.31 -2.50
N THR A 43 22.76 -26.01 -1.43
CA THR A 43 22.29 -25.18 -0.29
C THR A 43 22.93 -23.79 -0.20
N ALA A 44 23.25 -23.18 -1.35
CA ALA A 44 23.58 -21.75 -1.42
C ALA A 44 22.54 -21.02 -2.29
N GLY A 45 21.28 -21.05 -1.86
CA GLY A 45 20.21 -20.24 -2.44
C GLY A 45 20.32 -18.75 -2.06
N PRO A 46 19.59 -17.85 -2.75
CA PRO A 46 19.70 -16.39 -2.57
C PRO A 46 19.37 -15.88 -1.16
N LEU A 47 18.78 -16.71 -0.31
CA LEU A 47 18.33 -16.34 1.04
C LEU A 47 19.45 -16.21 2.07
N GLN A 48 20.67 -16.70 1.80
CA GLN A 48 21.82 -16.46 2.70
C GLN A 48 22.50 -15.09 2.48
N ARG A 49 22.13 -14.35 1.42
CA ARG A 49 22.66 -12.99 1.15
C ARG A 49 21.77 -11.88 1.69
N LEU A 50 20.61 -12.18 2.25
CA LEU A 50 19.69 -11.18 2.79
C LEU A 50 20.26 -10.39 3.99
N PRO A 51 20.96 -10.99 4.97
CA PRO A 51 21.54 -10.21 6.07
C PRO A 51 22.72 -9.34 5.61
N ALA A 52 23.50 -9.82 4.64
CA ALA A 52 24.65 -9.10 4.08
C ALA A 52 24.20 -7.93 3.17
N ALA A 53 23.16 -8.14 2.35
CA ALA A 53 22.57 -7.11 1.50
C ALA A 53 21.83 -6.04 2.31
N ALA A 54 21.10 -6.45 3.36
CA ALA A 54 20.43 -5.53 4.28
C ALA A 54 21.44 -4.70 5.08
N SER A 55 22.51 -5.33 5.61
CA SER A 55 23.56 -4.60 6.32
C SER A 55 24.44 -3.75 5.40
N SER A 56 24.64 -4.13 4.14
CA SER A 56 25.30 -3.28 3.14
C SER A 56 24.43 -2.12 2.69
N LEU A 57 23.11 -2.32 2.55
CA LEU A 57 22.16 -1.24 2.27
C LEU A 57 22.10 -0.28 3.45
N GLN A 58 22.00 -0.79 4.68
CA GLN A 58 21.96 0.02 5.90
C GLN A 58 23.27 0.79 6.09
N ARG A 59 24.43 0.19 5.79
CA ARG A 59 25.74 0.87 5.82
C ARG A 59 25.90 1.86 4.68
N ALA A 60 25.36 1.58 3.48
CA ALA A 60 25.33 2.52 2.37
C ALA A 60 24.41 3.71 2.64
N MET A 61 23.24 3.47 3.26
CA MET A 61 22.33 4.52 3.73
C MET A 61 22.99 5.37 4.83
N GLN A 62 23.75 4.75 5.74
CA GLN A 62 24.51 5.46 6.77
C GLN A 62 25.64 6.31 6.16
N GLN A 63 26.38 5.77 5.18
CA GLN A 63 27.44 6.52 4.49
C GLN A 63 26.89 7.66 3.62
N VAL A 64 25.74 7.48 2.97
CA VAL A 64 25.06 8.55 2.22
C VAL A 64 24.54 9.63 3.17
N ALA A 65 24.07 9.27 4.36
CA ALA A 65 23.72 10.22 5.41
C ALA A 65 24.95 10.99 5.95
N ASP A 66 26.14 10.38 5.94
CA ASP A 66 27.38 10.97 6.43
C ASP A 66 28.13 11.82 5.37
N GLU A 67 27.91 11.61 4.07
CA GLU A 67 28.70 12.23 2.99
C GLU A 67 28.09 13.47 2.30
N SER A 68 26.91 13.96 2.69
CA SER A 68 26.38 15.25 2.19
C SER A 68 25.52 15.97 3.21
N ALA A 69 26.03 17.06 3.76
CA ALA A 69 25.29 18.03 4.59
C ALA A 69 24.34 18.93 3.78
N ALA A 70 23.79 18.44 2.67
CA ALA A 70 22.63 19.02 2.01
C ALA A 70 21.49 17.99 2.13
N ALA A 71 20.62 18.18 3.13
CA ALA A 71 19.41 17.39 3.26
C ALA A 71 18.54 17.65 2.02
N ASP A 72 18.50 16.72 1.08
CA ASP A 72 17.56 16.76 -0.03
C ASP A 72 16.22 16.09 0.37
N PRO A 73 15.11 16.36 -0.35
CA PRO A 73 13.81 15.78 -0.03
C PRO A 73 13.79 14.25 0.03
N TRP A 74 14.60 13.57 -0.78
CA TRP A 74 14.65 12.12 -0.81
C TRP A 74 15.32 11.54 0.44
N THR A 75 16.39 12.16 0.92
CA THR A 75 17.07 11.75 2.16
C THR A 75 16.17 11.97 3.37
N ILE A 76 15.41 13.07 3.42
CA ILE A 76 14.42 13.33 4.47
C ILE A 76 13.29 12.30 4.44
N SER A 77 12.77 11.96 3.25
CA SER A 77 11.78 10.90 3.05
C SER A 77 12.28 9.55 3.59
N LEU A 78 13.51 9.16 3.26
CA LEU A 78 14.11 7.92 3.77
C LEU A 78 14.25 7.91 5.30
N GLN A 79 14.69 9.02 5.89
CA GLN A 79 14.81 9.16 7.34
C GLN A 79 13.43 9.03 8.02
N ALA A 80 12.41 9.70 7.50
CA ALA A 80 11.04 9.62 8.02
C ALA A 80 10.42 8.23 7.87
N ARG A 81 10.76 7.48 6.81
CA ARG A 81 10.34 6.09 6.61
C ARG A 81 11.02 5.13 7.61
N ALA A 82 12.29 5.38 7.92
CA ALA A 82 13.05 4.59 8.88
C ALA A 82 12.71 4.90 10.35
N GLU A 83 12.10 6.05 10.64
CA GLU A 83 11.69 6.44 11.99
C GLU A 83 10.51 5.59 12.51
N PRO A 84 10.68 4.85 13.61
CA PRO A 84 9.61 4.02 14.19
C PRO A 84 8.53 4.83 14.93
N ASP A 85 8.86 6.02 15.44
CA ASP A 85 7.89 6.88 16.11
C ASP A 85 7.14 7.75 15.09
N SER A 86 5.85 7.48 14.92
CA SER A 86 4.99 8.18 13.95
C SER A 86 4.96 9.70 14.17
N GLU A 87 4.96 10.18 15.42
CA GLU A 87 4.93 11.63 15.70
C GLU A 87 6.24 12.30 15.25
N ARG A 88 7.37 11.61 15.46
CA ARG A 88 8.69 12.09 15.03
C ARG A 88 8.84 12.03 13.51
N ALA A 89 8.33 10.98 12.87
CA ALA A 89 8.30 10.88 11.42
C ALA A 89 7.49 12.03 10.79
N ILE A 90 6.30 12.32 11.33
CA ILE A 90 5.47 13.45 10.88
C ILE A 90 6.19 14.80 11.09
N ALA A 91 6.87 14.98 12.23
CA ALA A 91 7.63 16.20 12.50
C ALA A 91 8.79 16.38 11.52
N LEU A 92 9.51 15.30 11.18
CA LEU A 92 10.58 15.32 10.17
C LEU A 92 10.05 15.72 8.79
N LEU A 93 8.93 15.14 8.36
CA LEU A 93 8.33 15.45 7.06
C LEU A 93 7.83 16.90 6.99
N ARG A 94 7.23 17.41 8.07
CA ARG A 94 6.81 18.82 8.14
C ARG A 94 8.01 19.77 8.08
N ALA A 95 9.06 19.51 8.85
CA ALA A 95 10.29 20.30 8.80
C ALA A 95 10.97 20.22 7.42
N GLY A 96 10.86 19.09 6.73
CA GLY A 96 11.29 18.93 5.35
C GLY A 96 10.48 19.78 4.38
N LEU A 97 9.15 19.80 4.52
CA LEU A 97 8.25 20.63 3.70
C LEU A 97 8.39 22.14 3.98
N GLU A 98 8.83 22.53 5.18
CA GLU A 98 9.21 23.93 5.45
C GLU A 98 10.46 24.34 4.66
N GLN A 99 11.41 23.42 4.46
CA GLN A 99 12.63 23.64 3.67
C GLN A 99 12.40 23.50 2.16
N PHE A 100 11.50 22.59 1.76
CA PHE A 100 11.15 22.30 0.37
C PHE A 100 9.61 22.38 0.17
N PRO A 101 9.04 23.60 0.16
CA PRO A 101 7.60 23.77 0.03
C PRO A 101 7.07 23.18 -1.27
N GLY A 102 6.03 22.36 -1.17
CA GLY A 102 5.40 21.72 -2.33
C GLY A 102 6.16 20.52 -2.89
N ASP A 103 7.20 20.02 -2.20
CA ASP A 103 7.82 18.77 -2.61
C ASP A 103 6.80 17.62 -2.57
N ARG A 104 6.62 17.00 -3.73
CA ARG A 104 5.62 15.95 -3.95
C ARG A 104 5.89 14.71 -3.12
N THR A 105 7.15 14.28 -3.04
CA THR A 105 7.53 13.04 -2.34
C THR A 105 7.29 13.18 -0.85
N LEU A 106 7.78 14.26 -0.25
CA LEU A 106 7.56 14.56 1.17
C LEU A 106 6.08 14.73 1.51
N SER A 107 5.31 15.34 0.61
CA SER A 107 3.87 15.55 0.80
C SER A 107 3.09 14.23 0.79
N LEU A 108 3.41 13.31 -0.13
CA LEU A 108 2.77 11.99 -0.18
C LEU A 108 3.18 11.12 1.02
N ASP A 109 4.46 11.14 1.42
CA ASP A 109 4.91 10.46 2.64
C ASP A 109 4.21 11.02 3.89
N LEU A 110 4.00 12.34 3.96
CA LEU A 110 3.24 12.96 5.06
C LEU A 110 1.79 12.49 5.08
N VAL A 111 1.14 12.43 3.90
CA VAL A 111 -0.23 11.90 3.78
C VAL A 111 -0.29 10.46 4.27
N GLU A 112 0.63 9.60 3.85
CA GLU A 112 0.70 8.21 4.28
C GLU A 112 0.80 8.13 5.81
N ARG A 113 1.75 8.83 6.43
CA ARG A 113 1.93 8.85 7.90
C ARG A 113 0.73 9.42 8.65
N LEU A 114 0.07 10.45 8.13
CA LEU A 114 -1.14 11.01 8.75
C LEU A 114 -2.32 10.03 8.72
N THR A 115 -2.33 9.09 7.79
CA THR A 115 -3.41 8.11 7.63
C THR A 115 -3.13 6.74 8.24
N GLU A 116 -2.11 6.62 9.09
CA GLU A 116 -1.73 5.36 9.73
C GLU A 116 -1.58 5.51 11.27
N PRO A 117 -2.63 5.23 12.07
CA PRO A 117 -4.02 4.96 11.67
C PRO A 117 -4.79 6.25 11.31
N PRO A 118 -5.86 6.16 10.50
CA PRO A 118 -6.60 7.34 10.08
C PRO A 118 -7.52 7.87 11.19
N THR A 119 -7.54 9.19 11.38
CA THR A 119 -8.49 9.91 12.24
C THR A 119 -9.17 11.02 11.46
N LYS A 120 -10.33 11.52 11.90
CA LYS A 120 -11.02 12.62 11.21
C LYS A 120 -10.12 13.87 11.04
N GLN A 121 -9.32 14.20 12.04
CA GLN A 121 -8.43 15.35 11.99
C GLN A 121 -7.22 15.10 11.07
N SER A 122 -6.63 13.91 11.14
CA SER A 122 -5.46 13.58 10.32
C SER A 122 -5.83 13.41 8.85
N VAL A 123 -6.97 12.79 8.54
CA VAL A 123 -7.50 12.68 7.18
C VAL A 123 -7.85 14.04 6.59
N ARG A 124 -8.47 14.96 7.36
CA ARG A 124 -8.68 16.35 6.90
C ARG A 124 -7.36 17.05 6.56
N SER A 125 -6.33 16.83 7.38
CA SER A 125 -5.00 17.40 7.13
C SER A 125 -4.37 16.80 5.88
N ALA A 126 -4.51 15.49 5.68
CA ALA A 126 -4.05 14.79 4.48
C ALA A 126 -4.77 15.28 3.20
N LEU A 127 -6.10 15.46 3.26
CA LEU A 127 -6.88 16.04 2.15
C LEU A 127 -6.36 17.42 1.76
N ALA A 128 -6.12 18.31 2.73
CA ALA A 128 -5.57 19.64 2.43
C ALA A 128 -4.20 19.58 1.74
N THR A 129 -3.34 18.63 2.12
CA THR A 129 -2.06 18.39 1.45
C THR A 129 -2.25 17.88 0.02
N ILE A 130 -3.16 16.92 -0.18
CA ILE A 130 -3.48 16.37 -1.51
C ILE A 130 -4.09 17.42 -2.42
N ASP A 131 -5.00 18.27 -1.92
CA ASP A 131 -5.60 19.36 -2.68
C ASP A 131 -4.55 20.38 -3.13
N ALA A 132 -3.58 20.70 -2.27
CA ALA A 132 -2.47 21.58 -2.63
C ALA A 132 -1.60 20.97 -3.74
N LEU A 133 -1.31 19.66 -3.68
CA LEU A 133 -0.60 18.95 -4.74
C LEU A 133 -1.37 18.94 -6.06
N LEU A 134 -2.68 18.67 -6.02
CA LEU A 134 -3.53 18.67 -7.23
C LEU A 134 -3.77 20.07 -7.80
N ALA A 135 -3.70 21.12 -6.98
CA ALA A 135 -3.73 22.49 -7.47
C ALA A 135 -2.45 22.85 -8.23
N ALA A 136 -1.30 22.31 -7.80
CA ALA A 136 -0.01 22.50 -8.47
C ALA A 136 0.13 21.62 -9.73
N ASP A 137 -0.29 20.35 -9.66
CA ASP A 137 -0.33 19.41 -10.78
C ASP A 137 -1.66 18.63 -10.80
N PRO A 138 -2.67 19.11 -11.56
CA PRO A 138 -3.96 18.44 -11.67
C PRO A 138 -3.93 17.08 -12.37
N ARG A 139 -2.81 16.71 -13.00
CA ARG A 139 -2.63 15.49 -13.80
C ARG A 139 -1.82 14.42 -13.07
N ASP A 140 -1.42 14.67 -11.82
CA ASP A 140 -0.69 13.70 -11.02
C ASP A 140 -1.57 12.51 -10.63
N LYS A 141 -1.34 11.38 -11.31
CA LYS A 141 -2.11 10.14 -11.17
C LYS A 141 -2.06 9.58 -9.75
N LEU A 142 -0.91 9.59 -9.10
CA LEU A 142 -0.77 9.01 -7.76
C LEU A 142 -1.44 9.90 -6.71
N THR A 143 -1.33 11.21 -6.86
CA THR A 143 -2.01 12.17 -5.97
C THR A 143 -3.53 12.05 -6.14
N LEU A 144 -4.04 11.88 -7.37
CA LEU A 144 -5.45 11.57 -7.61
C LEU A 144 -5.88 10.24 -6.97
N ALA A 145 -5.06 9.20 -7.03
CA ALA A 145 -5.34 7.93 -6.39
C ALA A 145 -5.45 8.06 -4.86
N HIS A 146 -4.57 8.84 -4.21
CA HIS A 146 -4.69 9.17 -2.79
C HIS A 146 -5.98 9.94 -2.50
N HIS A 147 -6.32 10.91 -3.36
CA HIS A 147 -7.53 11.71 -3.21
C HIS A 147 -8.79 10.84 -3.19
N VAL A 148 -8.89 9.89 -4.14
CA VAL A 148 -10.00 8.93 -4.20
C VAL A 148 -10.16 8.18 -2.87
N LEU A 149 -9.07 7.65 -2.31
CA LEU A 149 -9.11 6.89 -1.06
C LEU A 149 -9.48 7.76 0.15
N LEU A 150 -8.95 8.98 0.22
CA LEU A 150 -9.26 9.91 1.32
C LEU A 150 -10.73 10.34 1.30
N LEU A 151 -11.27 10.66 0.11
CA LEU A 151 -12.69 11.00 -0.07
C LEU A 151 -13.60 9.81 0.23
N ALA A 152 -13.19 8.59 -0.18
CA ALA A 152 -13.91 7.38 0.18
C ALA A 152 -13.95 7.15 1.69
N TRP A 153 -12.84 7.45 2.38
CA TRP A 153 -12.76 7.28 3.83
C TRP A 153 -13.70 8.22 4.59
N THR A 154 -13.88 9.44 4.07
CA THR A 154 -14.85 10.43 4.58
C THR A 154 -16.28 10.21 4.08
N ASP A 155 -16.55 9.09 3.39
CA ASP A 155 -17.84 8.73 2.78
C ASP A 155 -18.34 9.74 1.72
N GLU A 156 -17.44 10.54 1.14
CA GLU A 156 -17.71 11.49 0.06
C GLU A 156 -17.69 10.80 -1.32
N PHE A 157 -18.50 9.76 -1.48
CA PHE A 157 -18.44 8.86 -2.64
C PHE A 157 -18.68 9.54 -4.00
N SER A 158 -19.47 10.61 -4.05
CA SER A 158 -19.66 11.40 -5.28
C SER A 158 -18.35 12.06 -5.71
N ALA A 159 -17.68 12.75 -4.79
CA ALA A 159 -16.41 13.41 -5.05
C ALA A 159 -15.30 12.37 -5.34
N ALA A 160 -15.33 11.23 -4.64
CA ALA A 160 -14.41 10.13 -4.91
C ALA A 160 -14.61 9.56 -6.33
N GLY A 161 -15.86 9.48 -6.80
CA GLY A 161 -16.22 9.12 -8.17
C GLY A 161 -15.69 10.11 -9.20
N ASP A 162 -15.86 11.42 -8.96
CA ASP A 162 -15.32 12.47 -9.84
C ASP A 162 -13.78 12.43 -9.92
N ALA A 163 -13.11 12.24 -8.78
CA ALA A 163 -11.66 12.07 -8.73
C ALA A 163 -11.20 10.80 -9.46
N LEU A 164 -11.94 9.69 -9.33
CA LEU A 164 -11.68 8.45 -10.04
C LEU A 164 -11.88 8.61 -11.55
N GLN A 165 -12.90 9.34 -11.98
CA GLN A 165 -13.14 9.64 -13.39
C GLN A 165 -12.00 10.47 -13.98
N ARG A 166 -11.51 11.48 -13.26
CA ARG A 166 -10.33 12.24 -13.67
C ARG A 166 -9.08 11.35 -13.79
N LEU A 167 -8.88 10.45 -12.82
CA LEU A 167 -7.77 9.49 -12.88
C LEU A 167 -7.90 8.56 -14.10
N ARG A 168 -9.10 8.06 -14.36
CA ARG A 168 -9.44 7.24 -15.53
C ARG A 168 -9.05 7.96 -16.82
N ASP A 169 -9.48 9.21 -17.00
CA ASP A 169 -9.21 9.99 -18.22
C ASP A 169 -7.71 10.18 -18.47
N LEU A 170 -6.89 10.19 -17.42
CA LEU A 170 -5.43 10.28 -17.51
C LEU A 170 -4.77 8.92 -17.75
N VAL A 171 -5.36 7.83 -17.25
CA VAL A 171 -4.84 6.46 -17.42
C VAL A 171 -5.16 5.94 -18.83
N PHE A 172 -6.35 6.15 -19.38
CA PHE A 172 -6.77 5.62 -20.70
C PHE A 172 -6.12 6.29 -21.93
N GLY A 173 -5.01 7.01 -21.75
CA GLY A 173 -4.15 7.44 -22.85
C GLY A 173 -3.44 6.25 -23.52
N THR A 174 -2.89 6.45 -24.72
CA THR A 174 -2.20 5.42 -25.52
C THR A 174 -0.91 4.84 -24.89
N GLU A 175 -0.50 5.33 -23.71
CA GLU A 175 0.72 4.94 -22.99
C GLU A 175 0.43 4.33 -21.60
N ALA A 176 -0.82 3.93 -21.33
CA ALA A 176 -1.21 3.33 -20.05
C ALA A 176 -0.39 2.08 -19.73
N SER A 177 0.26 2.06 -18.57
CA SER A 177 0.87 0.82 -18.07
C SER A 177 -0.19 -0.12 -17.50
N ALA A 178 0.08 -1.42 -17.58
CA ALA A 178 -0.72 -2.47 -16.94
C ALA A 178 -0.98 -2.20 -15.44
N SER A 179 0.04 -1.68 -14.74
CA SER A 179 -0.06 -1.33 -13.32
C SER A 179 -1.08 -0.23 -13.08
N GLU A 180 -1.06 0.85 -13.89
CA GLU A 180 -2.01 1.96 -13.78
C GLU A 180 -3.46 1.51 -14.00
N ILE A 181 -3.68 0.63 -14.98
CA ILE A 181 -5.00 0.04 -15.23
C ILE A 181 -5.44 -0.81 -14.03
N ALA A 182 -4.54 -1.63 -13.47
CA ALA A 182 -4.84 -2.46 -12.30
C ALA A 182 -5.18 -1.62 -11.06
N GLY A 183 -4.47 -0.52 -10.79
CA GLY A 183 -4.84 0.36 -9.66
C GLY A 183 -6.14 1.10 -9.89
N LEU A 184 -6.41 1.54 -11.12
CA LEU A 184 -7.69 2.16 -11.43
C LEU A 184 -8.84 1.16 -11.19
N ALA A 185 -8.70 -0.08 -11.66
CA ALA A 185 -9.65 -1.16 -11.42
C ALA A 185 -9.85 -1.43 -9.93
N PHE A 186 -8.75 -1.40 -9.15
CA PHE A 186 -8.80 -1.61 -7.69
C PHE A 186 -9.60 -0.53 -6.99
N LEU A 187 -9.30 0.74 -7.30
CA LEU A 187 -9.99 1.87 -6.71
C LEU A 187 -11.47 1.88 -7.11
N ALA A 188 -11.77 1.64 -8.39
CA ALA A 188 -13.13 1.54 -8.90
C ALA A 188 -13.94 0.44 -8.19
N GLY A 189 -13.37 -0.77 -8.12
CA GLY A 189 -13.99 -1.89 -7.42
C GLY A 189 -14.20 -1.57 -5.94
N LEU A 190 -13.17 -1.06 -5.25
CA LEU A 190 -13.24 -0.75 -3.83
C LEU A 190 -14.35 0.28 -3.54
N LEU A 191 -14.46 1.35 -4.33
CA LEU A 191 -15.54 2.33 -4.20
C LEU A 191 -16.92 1.72 -4.40
N LEU A 192 -17.10 0.88 -5.44
CA LEU A 192 -18.36 0.19 -5.69
C LEU A 192 -18.75 -0.71 -4.52
N ARG A 193 -17.79 -1.48 -4.00
CA ARG A 193 -18.04 -2.41 -2.91
C ARG A 193 -18.34 -1.71 -1.59
N LEU A 194 -17.66 -0.60 -1.30
CA LEU A 194 -17.96 0.26 -0.14
C LEU A 194 -19.40 0.82 -0.20
N GLN A 195 -19.94 1.02 -1.39
CA GLN A 195 -21.34 1.43 -1.62
C GLN A 195 -22.33 0.25 -1.66
N GLY A 196 -21.88 -0.99 -1.40
CA GLY A 196 -22.70 -2.19 -1.46
C GLY A 196 -23.08 -2.63 -2.88
N ARG A 197 -22.37 -2.15 -3.91
CA ARG A 197 -22.61 -2.48 -5.33
C ARG A 197 -21.74 -3.66 -5.76
N ASP A 198 -22.10 -4.25 -6.90
CA ASP A 198 -21.26 -5.25 -7.57
C ASP A 198 -20.02 -4.59 -8.18
N ASP A 199 -18.87 -5.20 -7.95
CA ASP A 199 -17.55 -4.76 -8.35
C ASP A 199 -16.92 -5.65 -9.44
N SER A 200 -17.61 -6.74 -9.82
CA SER A 200 -17.07 -7.78 -10.70
C SER A 200 -16.63 -7.24 -12.06
N HIS A 201 -17.40 -6.32 -12.65
CA HIS A 201 -17.05 -5.67 -13.91
C HIS A 201 -15.87 -4.69 -13.77
N ALA A 202 -15.80 -3.94 -12.67
CA ALA A 202 -14.71 -3.01 -12.42
C ALA A 202 -13.38 -3.75 -12.18
N LEU A 203 -13.43 -4.95 -11.60
CA LEU A 203 -12.26 -5.80 -11.35
C LEU A 203 -11.84 -6.65 -12.56
N ALA A 204 -12.64 -6.76 -13.62
CA ALA A 204 -12.28 -7.51 -14.83
C ALA A 204 -10.85 -7.24 -15.39
N PRO A 205 -10.32 -5.99 -15.37
CA PRO A 205 -8.96 -5.69 -15.82
C PRO A 205 -7.86 -6.40 -14.99
N PHE A 206 -8.14 -6.80 -13.75
CA PHE A 206 -7.19 -7.60 -12.96
C PHE A 206 -6.91 -8.97 -13.57
N GLN A 207 -7.84 -9.54 -14.35
CA GLN A 207 -7.64 -10.83 -15.00
C GLN A 207 -6.46 -10.80 -15.98
N VAL A 208 -6.26 -9.66 -16.66
CA VAL A 208 -5.24 -9.48 -17.71
C VAL A 208 -3.84 -9.23 -17.10
N HIS A 209 -3.78 -8.87 -15.83
CA HIS A 209 -2.53 -8.49 -15.12
C HIS A 209 -2.06 -9.54 -14.10
N THR A 210 -2.60 -10.76 -14.21
CA THR A 210 -2.14 -11.98 -13.52
C THR A 210 -0.79 -12.50 -14.03
N HIS A 211 -0.17 -11.86 -15.04
CA HIS A 211 1.19 -12.18 -15.47
C HIS A 211 1.98 -10.89 -15.74
N GLY A 212 2.90 -10.53 -14.84
CA GLY A 212 3.77 -9.35 -14.98
C GLY A 212 4.19 -8.72 -13.66
N LEU A 213 5.20 -7.86 -13.66
CA LEU A 213 5.60 -7.06 -12.50
C LEU A 213 4.64 -5.87 -12.38
N SER A 214 3.65 -5.95 -11.50
CA SER A 214 2.85 -4.78 -11.10
C SER A 214 3.54 -4.14 -9.89
N PRO A 215 3.88 -2.86 -9.97
CA PRO A 215 3.59 -2.07 -8.80
C PRO A 215 3.06 -0.67 -9.15
N ILE A 216 1.84 -0.39 -8.71
CA ILE A 216 1.57 0.98 -8.26
C ILE A 216 2.17 1.03 -6.86
N VAL A 217 3.42 1.45 -6.81
CA VAL A 217 4.10 1.77 -5.55
C VAL A 217 3.44 3.02 -4.97
N GLY A 218 3.09 2.98 -3.69
CA GLY A 218 2.80 4.18 -2.90
C GLY A 218 1.34 4.51 -2.65
N LEU A 219 0.39 3.57 -2.79
CA LEU A 219 -0.94 3.79 -2.20
C LEU A 219 -0.86 3.67 -0.67
N PRO A 220 -1.62 4.49 0.10
CA PRO A 220 -1.54 4.51 1.56
C PRO A 220 -2.17 3.24 2.15
N PHE A 221 -1.33 2.26 2.49
CA PHE A 221 -1.80 0.91 2.89
C PHE A 221 -2.63 0.94 4.18
N GLY A 222 -2.29 1.79 5.15
CA GLY A 222 -3.08 1.97 6.37
C GLY A 222 -4.52 2.41 6.08
N LEU A 223 -4.70 3.29 5.09
CA LEU A 223 -6.02 3.76 4.66
C LEU A 223 -6.81 2.66 3.92
N ILE A 224 -6.14 1.89 3.06
CA ILE A 224 -6.74 0.73 2.38
C ILE A 224 -7.17 -0.32 3.41
N PHE A 225 -6.35 -0.63 4.41
CA PHE A 225 -6.67 -1.58 5.46
C PHE A 225 -7.91 -1.14 6.26
N ASP A 226 -8.00 0.13 6.63
CA ASP A 226 -9.16 0.67 7.33
C ASP A 226 -10.43 0.63 6.47
N LEU A 227 -10.35 1.06 5.20
CA LEU A 227 -11.48 0.99 4.26
C LEU A 227 -11.98 -0.45 4.05
N THR A 228 -11.07 -1.39 3.82
CA THR A 228 -11.44 -2.80 3.59
C THR A 228 -12.03 -3.46 4.83
N SER A 229 -11.75 -2.96 6.04
CA SER A 229 -12.37 -3.44 7.28
C SER A 229 -13.89 -3.21 7.33
N ARG A 230 -14.42 -2.29 6.51
CA ARG A 230 -15.85 -1.98 6.39
C ARG A 230 -16.61 -2.96 5.48
N LEU A 231 -15.89 -3.80 4.74
CA LEU A 231 -16.47 -4.76 3.79
C LEU A 231 -16.86 -6.07 4.48
N ASP A 232 -17.71 -6.88 3.83
CA ASP A 232 -17.95 -8.27 4.25
C ASP A 232 -16.64 -9.09 4.21
N PRO A 233 -16.55 -10.20 4.97
CA PRO A 233 -15.30 -10.96 5.13
C PRO A 233 -14.67 -11.42 3.80
N ASP A 234 -15.48 -11.84 2.83
CA ASP A 234 -14.97 -12.34 1.54
C ASP A 234 -14.41 -11.19 0.70
N SER A 235 -15.14 -10.08 0.62
CA SER A 235 -14.68 -8.88 -0.10
C SER A 235 -13.45 -8.27 0.58
N ARG A 236 -13.44 -8.19 1.91
CA ARG A 236 -12.28 -7.74 2.68
C ARG A 236 -11.03 -8.56 2.33
N ARG A 237 -11.14 -9.89 2.33
CA ARG A 237 -10.03 -10.80 1.98
C ARG A 237 -9.52 -10.53 0.57
N LEU A 238 -10.43 -10.45 -0.40
CA LEU A 238 -10.12 -10.16 -1.80
C LEU A 238 -9.34 -8.85 -1.93
N TYR A 239 -9.87 -7.74 -1.41
CA TYR A 239 -9.23 -6.42 -1.56
C TYR A 239 -7.89 -6.32 -0.82
N LEU A 240 -7.70 -7.04 0.28
CA LEU A 240 -6.38 -7.12 0.93
C LEU A 240 -5.36 -7.85 0.05
N HIS A 241 -5.73 -8.97 -0.59
CA HIS A 241 -4.84 -9.68 -1.51
C HIS A 241 -4.56 -8.88 -2.79
N LEU A 242 -5.55 -8.17 -3.33
CA LEU A 242 -5.36 -7.25 -4.46
C LEU A 242 -4.43 -6.09 -4.07
N GLY A 243 -4.61 -5.52 -2.88
CA GLY A 243 -3.72 -4.48 -2.34
C GLY A 243 -2.28 -4.96 -2.18
N GLN A 244 -2.08 -6.16 -1.62
CA GLN A 244 -0.76 -6.80 -1.51
C GLN A 244 -0.11 -7.06 -2.88
N ARG A 245 -0.92 -7.45 -3.88
CA ARG A 245 -0.46 -7.63 -5.25
C ARG A 245 0.01 -6.32 -5.87
N LEU A 246 -0.76 -5.25 -5.69
CA LEU A 246 -0.40 -3.90 -6.16
C LEU A 246 0.85 -3.36 -5.47
N ALA A 247 1.05 -3.67 -4.19
CA ALA A 247 2.24 -3.32 -3.42
C ALA A 247 3.47 -4.19 -3.76
N GLY A 248 3.31 -5.22 -4.61
CA GLY A 248 4.37 -6.15 -4.99
C GLY A 248 4.72 -7.20 -3.92
N SER A 249 3.93 -7.30 -2.85
CA SER A 249 4.13 -8.25 -1.74
C SER A 249 3.58 -9.65 -2.05
N LEU A 250 2.70 -9.76 -3.04
CA LEU A 250 2.08 -11.01 -3.49
C LEU A 250 2.37 -11.23 -4.97
N THR A 251 2.83 -12.42 -5.34
CA THR A 251 2.98 -12.79 -6.76
C THR A 251 1.60 -13.07 -7.37
N ALA A 252 1.53 -13.06 -8.70
CA ALA A 252 0.27 -13.31 -9.37
C ALA A 252 -0.20 -14.78 -9.24
N ASP A 253 0.72 -15.74 -9.25
CA ASP A 253 0.39 -17.16 -8.99
C ASP A 253 -0.15 -17.36 -7.58
N GLU A 254 0.41 -16.65 -6.59
CA GLU A 254 -0.12 -16.67 -5.23
C GLU A 254 -1.51 -16.04 -5.13
N LEU A 255 -1.73 -14.92 -5.84
CA LEU A 255 -3.05 -14.29 -5.89
C LEU A 255 -4.11 -15.23 -6.49
N VAL A 256 -3.81 -15.88 -7.62
CA VAL A 256 -4.73 -16.83 -8.27
C VAL A 256 -5.05 -18.02 -7.36
N ARG A 257 -4.05 -18.56 -6.66
CA ARG A 257 -4.28 -19.66 -5.69
C ARG A 257 -5.14 -19.25 -4.52
N ARG A 258 -5.00 -18.01 -4.04
CA ARG A 258 -5.71 -17.50 -2.85
C ARG A 258 -7.10 -16.97 -3.16
N GLU A 259 -7.31 -16.44 -4.37
CA GLU A 259 -8.58 -15.85 -4.79
C GLU A 259 -9.07 -16.47 -6.11
N PRO A 260 -9.60 -17.71 -6.08
CA PRO A 260 -10.09 -18.40 -7.28
C PRO A 260 -11.22 -17.66 -7.98
N ARG A 261 -11.99 -16.84 -7.25
CA ARG A 261 -13.07 -15.97 -7.80
C ARG A 261 -12.55 -14.99 -8.86
N LEU A 262 -11.26 -14.66 -8.88
CA LEU A 262 -10.69 -13.82 -9.95
C LEU A 262 -10.82 -14.46 -11.33
N ALA A 263 -10.79 -15.79 -11.42
CA ALA A 263 -11.02 -16.52 -12.66
C ALA A 263 -12.50 -16.48 -13.12
N GLU A 264 -13.42 -16.13 -12.23
CA GLU A 264 -14.86 -16.05 -12.48
C GLU A 264 -15.32 -14.64 -12.88
N LEU A 265 -14.43 -13.64 -12.84
CA LEU A 265 -14.75 -12.29 -13.29
C LEU A 265 -15.10 -12.30 -14.78
N PRO A 266 -15.99 -11.40 -15.25
CA PRO A 266 -16.27 -11.27 -16.66
C PRO A 266 -14.98 -10.92 -17.43
N PRO A 267 -14.87 -11.29 -18.71
CA PRO A 267 -13.73 -10.92 -19.52
C PRO A 267 -13.57 -9.41 -19.52
N PHE A 268 -12.32 -8.94 -19.46
CA PHE A 268 -12.04 -7.52 -19.55
C PHE A 268 -12.57 -6.95 -20.87
N ASP A 269 -13.55 -6.06 -20.76
CA ASP A 269 -14.02 -5.22 -21.86
C ASP A 269 -13.49 -3.79 -21.62
N PRO A 270 -12.63 -3.24 -22.49
CA PRO A 270 -12.20 -1.84 -22.41
C PRO A 270 -13.39 -0.86 -22.38
N ALA A 271 -14.52 -1.22 -22.98
CA ALA A 271 -15.75 -0.42 -22.96
C ALA A 271 -16.46 -0.42 -21.59
N THR A 272 -16.18 -1.37 -20.68
CA THR A 272 -16.80 -1.38 -19.33
C THR A 272 -16.38 -0.19 -18.48
N PHE A 273 -15.24 0.43 -18.78
CA PHE A 273 -14.86 1.67 -18.13
C PHE A 273 -15.66 2.87 -18.61
N GLU A 274 -16.41 2.78 -19.72
CA GLU A 274 -17.23 3.87 -20.24
C GLU A 274 -18.53 4.11 -19.46
N VAL A 275 -18.88 3.25 -18.49
CA VAL A 275 -20.20 3.24 -17.87
C VAL A 275 -20.16 3.79 -16.43
N GLY A 276 -20.69 5.00 -16.24
CA GLY A 276 -20.92 5.53 -14.89
C GLY A 276 -21.27 7.01 -14.72
N VAL A 277 -21.76 7.72 -15.74
CA VAL A 277 -22.45 9.01 -15.55
C VAL A 277 -23.93 8.73 -15.42
N SER A 278 -24.42 8.58 -14.19
CA SER A 278 -25.83 8.77 -13.79
C SER A 278 -25.92 8.89 -12.28
#